data_AF-A0A2L2Z591-F1
#
_entry.id   AF-A0A2L2Z591-F1
#
_cell.length_a   1.000
_cell.length_b   1.000
_cell.length_c   1.000
_cell.angle_alpha   90.00
_cell.angle_beta   90.00
_cell.angle_gamma   90.00
#
_symmetry.space_group_name_H-M   'P 1'
#
loop_
_entity.id
_entity.type
_entity.pdbx_description
1 polymer ?
#
loop_
_entity_poly.entity_id
_entity_poly.type
_entity_poly.pdbx_seq_one_letter_code
_entity_poly.pdbx_strand_id
1 'polypeptide(L)' 'TMKLFCVLVVFSVIAASLARFPPSACRLHRKMVTDAGDNTAFMPRCTRDGDYAEIQCRHGWCWCANKAG' A
#
# COMPACT_ATOMS: atom_id res chain seq x y z
N THR A 1 32.83 -25.22 2.43
CA THR A 1 31.76 -24.39 3.04
C THR A 1 31.39 -23.13 2.26
N MET A 2 32.01 -22.81 1.11
CA MET A 2 31.63 -21.68 0.24
C MET A 2 30.24 -21.79 -0.41
N LYS A 3 29.76 -23.02 -0.72
CA LYS A 3 28.44 -23.24 -1.31
C LYS A 3 27.29 -22.74 -0.43
N LEU A 4 27.39 -22.93 0.89
CA LEU A 4 26.36 -22.49 1.84
C LEU A 4 26.31 -20.96 1.96
N PHE A 5 27.48 -20.30 1.95
CA PHE A 5 27.57 -18.84 1.99
C PHE A 5 26.95 -18.19 0.75
N CYS A 6 27.25 -18.71 -0.44
CA CYS A 6 26.63 -18.23 -1.68
C CYS A 6 25.10 -18.38 -1.67
N VAL A 7 24.57 -19.50 -1.16
CA VAL A 7 23.13 -19.72 -1.05
C VAL A 7 22.46 -18.67 -0.15
N LEU A 8 23.05 -18.36 1.01
CA LEU A 8 22.51 -17.36 1.94
C LEU A 8 22.55 -15.93 1.38
N VAL A 9 23.64 -15.58 0.68
CA VAL A 9 23.76 -14.27 -0.01
C VAL A 9 22.72 -14.13 -1.12
N VAL A 10 22.53 -15.17 -1.95
CA VAL A 10 21.51 -15.13 -3.00
C VAL A 10 20.10 -15.02 -2.41
N PHE A 11 19.80 -15.77 -1.34
CA PHE A 11 18.48 -15.74 -0.70
C PHE A 11 18.18 -14.38 -0.06
N SER A 12 19.17 -13.76 0.59
CA SER A 12 19.03 -12.43 1.19
C SER A 12 18.87 -11.32 0.14
N VAL A 13 19.58 -11.39 -0.99
CA VAL A 13 19.42 -10.44 -2.10
C VAL A 13 18.04 -10.58 -2.76
N ILE A 14 17.56 -11.81 -3.00
CA ILE A 14 16.22 -12.05 -3.55
C ILE A 14 15.14 -11.53 -2.58
N ALA A 15 15.27 -11.82 -1.28
CA ALA A 15 14.34 -11.31 -0.27
C ALA A 15 14.32 -9.77 -0.21
N ALA A 16 15.48 -9.12 -0.28
CA ALA A 16 15.58 -7.65 -0.28
C ALA A 16 14.96 -7.01 -1.54
N SER A 17 15.01 -7.72 -2.67
CA SER A 17 14.44 -7.27 -3.96
C SER A 17 12.91 -7.39 -3.99
N LEU A 18 12.34 -8.39 -3.31
CA LEU A 18 10.89 -8.61 -3.22
C LEU A 18 10.21 -7.75 -2.16
N ALA A 19 10.96 -7.21 -1.20
CA ALA A 19 10.42 -6.55 -0.02
C ALA A 19 10.25 -5.01 -0.13
N ARG A 20 10.57 -4.39 -1.27
CA ARG A 20 10.78 -2.93 -1.32
C ARG A 20 9.84 -2.14 -2.24
N PHE A 21 8.56 -2.51 -2.28
CA PHE A 21 7.54 -1.61 -2.83
C PHE A 21 7.00 -0.71 -1.73
N PRO A 22 7.26 0.62 -1.78
CA PRO A 22 6.65 1.55 -0.84
C PRO A 22 5.12 1.46 -0.92
N PRO A 23 4.40 1.76 0.17
CA PRO A 23 2.95 1.77 0.13
C PRO A 23 2.45 2.77 -0.91
N SER A 24 1.42 2.38 -1.65
CA SER A 24 0.71 3.29 -2.54
C SER A 24 0.07 4.46 -1.78
N ALA A 25 -0.23 5.54 -2.48
CA ALA A 25 -0.84 6.73 -1.90
C ALA A 25 -2.15 6.42 -1.14
N CYS A 26 -3.03 5.56 -1.69
CA CYS A 26 -4.27 5.18 -1.03
C CYS A 26 -4.03 4.39 0.27
N ARG A 27 -3.08 3.43 0.28
CA ARG A 27 -2.74 2.68 1.50
C ARG A 27 -2.16 3.59 2.58
N LEU A 28 -1.31 4.53 2.18
CA LEU A 28 -0.73 5.51 3.08
C LEU A 28 -1.82 6.42 3.68
N HIS A 29 -2.75 6.92 2.86
CA HIS A 29 -3.88 7.72 3.33
C HIS A 29 -4.76 6.94 4.32
N ARG A 30 -5.13 5.68 4.02
CA ARG A 30 -5.85 4.82 4.98
C ARG A 30 -5.10 4.66 6.30
N LYS A 31 -3.78 4.47 6.24
CA LYS A 31 -2.93 4.36 7.43
C LYS A 31 -2.97 5.65 8.25
N MET A 32 -2.83 6.81 7.62
CA MET A 32 -2.90 8.10 8.30
C MET A 32 -4.25 8.31 9.00
N VAL A 33 -5.36 8.00 8.33
CA VAL A 33 -6.72 8.10 8.92
C VAL A 33 -6.86 7.15 10.11
N THR A 34 -6.35 5.92 9.98
CA THR A 34 -6.40 4.92 11.05
C THR A 34 -5.55 5.34 12.25
N ASP A 35 -4.31 5.77 12.01
CA ASP A 35 -3.35 6.15 13.05
C ASP A 35 -3.80 7.43 13.79
N ALA A 36 -4.53 8.32 13.12
CA ALA A 36 -5.11 9.52 13.72
C ALA A 36 -6.30 9.22 14.66
N GLY A 37 -6.96 8.07 14.52
CA GLY A 37 -8.11 7.69 15.35
C GLY A 37 -9.37 8.54 15.14
N ASP A 38 -9.41 9.39 14.12
CA ASP A 38 -10.56 10.23 13.80
C ASP A 38 -11.59 9.45 12.97
N ASN A 39 -12.67 9.02 13.62
CA ASN A 39 -13.76 8.30 12.96
C ASN A 39 -14.61 9.15 12.01
N THR A 40 -14.39 10.48 11.98
CA THR A 40 -15.08 11.39 11.05
C THR A 40 -14.30 11.60 9.75
N ALA A 41 -13.00 11.32 9.75
CA ALA A 41 -12.14 11.43 8.60
C ALA A 41 -12.58 10.49 7.46
N PHE A 42 -12.32 10.91 6.22
CA PHE A 42 -12.68 10.13 5.04
C PHE A 42 -11.73 8.93 4.88
N MET A 43 -12.27 7.72 4.97
CA MET A 43 -11.53 6.49 4.69
C MET A 43 -11.64 6.13 3.19
N PRO A 44 -10.56 6.22 2.39
CA PRO A 44 -10.65 5.94 0.97
C PRO A 44 -10.78 4.45 0.67
N ARG A 45 -11.41 4.13 -0.46
CA ARG A 45 -11.45 2.77 -1.02
C ARG A 45 -10.21 2.55 -1.89
N CYS A 46 -9.45 1.50 -1.61
CA CYS A 46 -8.31 1.11 -2.43
C CYS A 46 -8.63 -0.16 -3.24
N THR A 47 -8.01 -0.30 -4.41
CA THR A 47 -8.01 -1.55 -5.18
C THR A 47 -7.11 -2.60 -4.51
N ARG A 48 -7.12 -3.84 -5.03
CA ARG A 48 -6.23 -4.92 -4.56
C ARG A 48 -4.74 -4.54 -4.70
N ASP A 49 -4.41 -3.85 -5.78
CA ASP A 49 -3.03 -3.41 -6.07
C ASP A 49 -2.62 -2.22 -5.19
N GLY A 50 -3.59 -1.60 -4.51
CA GLY A 50 -3.38 -0.53 -3.54
C GLY A 50 -3.63 0.86 -4.08
N ASP A 51 -3.93 1.04 -5.35
CA ASP A 51 -4.32 2.34 -5.92
C ASP A 51 -5.68 2.79 -5.37
N TYR A 52 -6.04 4.07 -5.55
CA TYR A 52 -7.42 4.49 -5.30
C TYR A 52 -8.36 3.76 -6.25
N ALA A 53 -9.49 3.26 -5.73
CA ALA A 53 -10.58 2.81 -6.57
C ALA A 53 -11.08 3.97 -7.44
N GLU A 54 -11.37 3.70 -8.71
CA GLU A 54 -11.80 4.72 -9.68
C GLU A 54 -13.01 5.53 -9.19
N ILE A 55 -13.92 4.89 -8.45
CA ILE A 55 -15.02 5.58 -7.77
C ILE A 55 -14.76 5.60 -6.28
N GLN A 56 -14.74 6.78 -5.68
CA GLN A 56 -14.76 7.00 -4.24
C GLN A 56 -16.16 7.41 -3.80
N CYS A 57 -16.58 7.03 -2.59
CA CYS A 57 -17.88 7.41 -2.06
C CYS A 57 -17.79 7.72 -0.57
N ARG A 58 -18.49 8.76 -0.12
CA ARG A 58 -18.65 9.15 1.29
C ARG A 58 -20.04 9.71 1.51
N HIS A 59 -20.76 9.19 2.52
CA HIS A 59 -22.08 9.70 2.94
C HIS A 59 -23.08 9.90 1.78
N GLY A 60 -23.12 8.96 0.83
CA GLY A 60 -24.02 8.99 -0.32
C GLY A 60 -23.55 9.84 -1.51
N TRP A 61 -22.44 10.58 -1.39
CA TRP A 61 -21.81 11.27 -2.52
C TRP A 61 -20.67 10.44 -3.09
N CYS A 62 -20.56 10.36 -4.42
CA CYS A 62 -19.49 9.65 -5.10
C CYS A 62 -18.79 10.54 -6.14
N TRP A 63 -17.50 10.30 -6.35
CA TRP A 63 -16.66 11.03 -7.31
C TRP A 63 -15.64 10.10 -7.96
N CYS A 64 -15.15 10.52 -9.12
CA CYS A 64 -14.08 9.82 -9.82
C CYS A 64 -12.72 10.20 -9.21
N ALA A 65 -11.84 9.22 -9.08
CA ALA A 65 -10.47 9.34 -8.63
C ALA A 65 -9.53 8.71 -9.66
N ASN A 66 -8.32 9.26 -9.79
CA ASN A 66 -7.26 8.57 -10.54
C ASN A 66 -6.50 7.62 -9.60
N LYS A 67 -5.54 6.85 -10.11
CA LYS A 67 -4.77 5.87 -9.31
C LYS A 67 -4.06 6.47 -8.09
N ALA A 68 -3.65 7.74 -8.16
CA ALA A 68 -2.93 8.46 -7.13
C ALA A 68 -3.83 9.31 -6.21
N GLY A 69 -5.12 9.46 -6.52
CA GLY A 69 -6.09 10.28 -5.78
C GLY A 69 -6.96 11.09 -6.71
#